data_AF-A0A5J6WI95-F1
#
_entry.id   AF-A0A5J6WI95-F1
#
_cell.length_a   1.000
_cell.length_b   1.000
_cell.length_c   1.000
_cell.angle_alpha   90.00
_cell.angle_beta   90.00
_cell.angle_gamma   90.00
#
_symmetry.space_group_name_H-M   'P 1'
#
loop_
_entity.id
_entity.type
_entity.pdbx_description
1 polymer ?
#
loop_
_entity_poly.entity_id
_entity_poly.type
_entity_poly.pdbx_seq_one_letter_code
_entity_poly.pdbx_strand_id
1 'polypeptide(L)'
;MKKLSLTITIFVLAMLTGCSSTLTTGSPKTIAYSKSHDLVGEASWYGSKYNGKRTASGETYNMRAYTAAHKTLPFGTVVRVTNTVNNKSVDVKINDRGPFVRGRIIDLSQKAFEQIGSTNKGVVPVRIDILDDSNTFRYKH
;
A
#
# COMPACT_ATOMS: atom_id res chain seq x y z
N MET A 1 -10.95 -74.55 11.45
CA MET A 1 -11.71 -73.34 11.85
C MET A 1 -10.93 -72.10 11.43
N LYS A 2 -11.25 -71.50 10.29
CA LYS A 2 -10.81 -70.15 9.91
C LYS A 2 -12.03 -69.46 9.30
N LYS A 3 -12.60 -68.51 10.05
CA LYS A 3 -13.82 -67.78 9.65
C LYS A 3 -13.45 -66.77 8.58
N LEU A 4 -14.13 -66.91 7.44
CA LEU A 4 -14.22 -65.95 6.35
C LEU A 4 -14.97 -64.70 6.88
N SER A 5 -14.34 -63.53 6.85
CA SER A 5 -15.01 -62.26 7.17
C SER A 5 -15.04 -61.38 5.93
N LEU A 6 -16.24 -61.25 5.40
CA LEU A 6 -16.67 -60.34 4.35
C LEU A 6 -17.03 -59.01 5.01
N THR A 7 -16.31 -57.93 4.71
CA THR A 7 -16.83 -56.57 4.87
C THR A 7 -16.53 -55.75 3.63
N ILE A 8 -17.59 -55.55 2.86
CA ILE A 8 -17.71 -54.61 1.76
C ILE A 8 -17.84 -53.23 2.39
N THR A 9 -16.88 -52.33 2.19
CA THR A 9 -17.04 -50.91 2.49
C THR A 9 -17.09 -50.15 1.18
N ILE A 10 -18.32 -49.89 0.78
CA ILE A 10 -18.73 -49.02 -0.31
C ILE A 10 -18.70 -47.56 0.20
N PHE A 11 -18.49 -46.65 -0.75
CA PHE A 11 -18.92 -45.24 -0.77
C PHE A 11 -17.88 -44.12 -0.53
N VAL A 12 -17.46 -43.57 -1.67
CA VAL A 12 -17.54 -42.13 -2.02
C VAL A 12 -16.96 -41.17 -0.98
N LEU A 13 -15.67 -40.91 -1.10
CA LEU A 13 -15.10 -39.67 -0.56
C LEU A 13 -15.40 -38.55 -1.56
N ALA A 14 -16.44 -37.80 -1.24
CA ALA A 14 -16.92 -36.64 -1.96
C ALA A 14 -15.82 -35.59 -2.14
N MET A 15 -15.78 -35.03 -3.35
CA MET A 15 -15.05 -33.85 -3.78
C MET A 15 -15.20 -32.70 -2.76
N LEU A 16 -14.15 -32.46 -1.98
CA LEU A 16 -13.96 -31.20 -1.26
C LEU A 16 -13.37 -30.17 -2.24
N THR A 17 -14.22 -29.64 -3.12
CA THR A 17 -13.98 -28.36 -3.79
C THR A 17 -14.11 -27.24 -2.77
N GLY A 18 -13.04 -27.00 -2.02
CA GLY A 18 -12.89 -25.81 -1.19
C GLY A 18 -12.42 -24.64 -2.05
N CYS A 19 -13.26 -23.60 -2.17
CA CYS A 19 -12.94 -22.34 -2.82
C CYS A 19 -11.57 -21.80 -2.38
N SER A 20 -10.59 -21.81 -3.29
CA SER A 20 -9.42 -20.94 -3.14
C SER A 20 -9.87 -19.52 -3.39
N SER A 21 -10.00 -18.74 -2.32
CA SER A 21 -10.02 -17.28 -2.42
C SER A 21 -8.64 -16.87 -2.93
N THR A 22 -8.55 -16.61 -4.24
CA THR A 22 -7.39 -15.94 -4.82
C THR A 22 -7.38 -14.52 -4.29
N LEU A 23 -6.72 -14.31 -3.15
CA LEU A 23 -6.27 -12.99 -2.75
C LEU A 23 -5.46 -12.46 -3.94
N THR A 24 -6.00 -11.42 -4.57
CA THR A 24 -5.45 -10.75 -5.74
C THR A 24 -3.97 -10.52 -5.52
N THR A 25 -3.19 -11.42 -6.10
CA THR A 25 -1.74 -11.43 -5.98
C THR A 25 -1.31 -10.27 -6.87
N GLY A 26 -0.79 -9.20 -6.27
CA GLY A 26 -0.22 -8.08 -7.02
C GLY A 26 0.69 -8.61 -8.13
N SER A 27 0.81 -7.86 -9.22
CA SER A 27 1.64 -8.24 -10.36
C SER A 27 3.00 -8.77 -9.86
N PRO A 28 3.62 -9.77 -10.49
CA PRO A 28 4.94 -10.27 -10.08
C PRO A 28 5.97 -9.16 -9.86
N LYS A 29 5.81 -8.03 -10.59
CA LYS A 29 6.56 -6.79 -10.41
C LYS A 29 6.29 -6.08 -9.06
N THR A 30 5.03 -5.96 -8.64
CA THR A 30 4.61 -5.39 -7.35
C THR A 30 5.18 -6.20 -6.19
N ILE A 31 5.11 -7.53 -6.26
CA ILE A 31 5.62 -8.42 -5.21
C ILE A 31 7.15 -8.39 -5.15
N ALA A 32 7.84 -8.32 -6.29
CA ALA A 32 9.29 -8.14 -6.31
C ALA A 32 9.70 -6.78 -5.73
N TYR A 33 8.94 -5.71 -5.99
CA TYR A 33 9.22 -4.38 -5.45
C TYR A 33 8.96 -4.32 -3.94
N SER A 34 7.84 -4.86 -3.44
CA SER A 34 7.55 -4.86 -2.00
C SER A 34 8.54 -5.72 -1.20
N LYS A 35 8.98 -6.87 -1.74
CA LYS A 35 10.03 -7.69 -1.10
C LYS A 35 11.41 -7.04 -1.10
N SER A 36 11.69 -6.14 -2.03
CA SER A 36 13.04 -5.53 -2.17
C SER A 36 13.21 -4.24 -1.37
N HIS A 37 12.14 -3.66 -0.83
CA HIS A 37 12.23 -2.38 -0.12
C HIS A 37 11.33 -2.37 1.11
N ASP A 38 11.88 -2.79 2.26
CA ASP A 38 11.41 -2.31 3.57
C ASP A 38 11.66 -0.79 3.63
N LEU A 39 10.77 -0.01 3.03
CA LEU A 39 10.86 1.44 2.99
C LEU A 39 10.51 1.99 4.38
N VAL A 40 11.55 2.16 5.20
CA VAL A 40 11.46 2.72 6.55
C VAL A 40 12.13 4.09 6.57
N GLY A 41 11.49 5.05 7.22
CA GLY A 41 11.99 6.40 7.35
C GLY A 41 10.96 7.33 7.96
N GLU A 42 11.07 8.62 7.70
CA GLU A 42 10.12 9.60 8.21
C GLU A 42 9.06 9.96 7.17
N ALA A 43 7.82 10.09 7.64
CA ALA A 43 6.76 10.76 6.92
C ALA A 43 6.60 12.19 7.45
N SER A 44 6.27 13.11 6.55
CA SER A 44 5.73 14.41 6.93
C SER A 44 4.44 14.69 6.15
N TRP A 45 3.96 15.93 6.19
CA TRP A 45 2.85 16.38 5.36
C TRP A 45 3.14 17.74 4.74
N TYR A 46 2.59 18.00 3.55
CA TYR A 46 2.79 19.27 2.86
C TYR A 46 1.57 20.19 2.99
N GLY A 47 1.85 21.41 3.43
CA GLY A 47 0.87 22.35 3.96
C GLY A 47 -0.11 22.96 2.94
N SER A 48 -1.12 23.61 3.48
CA SER A 48 -2.24 24.21 2.74
C SER A 48 -1.84 25.19 1.64
N LYS A 49 -0.67 25.83 1.74
CA LYS A 49 -0.11 26.73 0.72
C LYS A 49 0.10 26.11 -0.66
N TYR A 50 0.14 24.77 -0.73
CA TYR A 50 0.25 24.05 -2.00
C TYR A 50 -1.11 23.70 -2.60
N ASN A 51 -2.20 23.77 -1.83
CA ASN A 51 -3.51 23.32 -2.27
C ASN A 51 -3.97 24.10 -3.51
N GLY A 52 -4.46 23.38 -4.52
CA GLY A 52 -4.84 23.95 -5.81
C GLY A 52 -3.68 24.11 -6.80
N LYS A 53 -2.42 23.88 -6.40
CA LYS A 53 -1.27 23.88 -7.32
C LYS A 53 -1.12 22.53 -8.01
N ARG A 54 -0.42 22.52 -9.14
CA ARG A 54 -0.09 21.28 -9.87
C ARG A 54 1.00 20.50 -9.13
N THR A 55 0.81 19.19 -9.02
CA THR A 55 1.83 18.24 -8.58
C THR A 55 2.75 17.85 -9.75
N ALA A 56 3.83 17.15 -9.47
CA ALA A 56 4.74 16.62 -10.50
C ALA A 56 4.08 15.57 -11.41
N SER A 57 2.99 14.92 -10.99
CA SER A 57 2.22 14.09 -11.93
C SER A 57 1.45 14.93 -12.94
N GLY A 58 1.12 16.19 -12.61
CA GLY A 58 0.21 17.04 -13.38
C GLY A 58 -1.20 17.13 -12.78
N GLU A 59 -1.50 16.36 -11.73
CA GLU A 59 -2.76 16.49 -10.98
C GLU A 59 -2.78 17.79 -10.16
N THR A 60 -3.97 18.29 -9.84
CA THR A 60 -4.10 19.39 -8.87
C THR A 60 -4.03 18.83 -7.46
N TYR A 61 -3.11 19.35 -6.64
CA TYR A 61 -3.03 18.96 -5.24
C TYR A 61 -4.30 19.35 -4.48
N ASN A 62 -4.87 18.36 -3.79
CA ASN A 62 -5.97 18.51 -2.86
C ASN A 62 -5.53 18.02 -1.48
N MET A 63 -5.45 18.93 -0.50
CA MET A 63 -5.04 18.59 0.87
C MET A 63 -5.96 17.57 1.56
N ARG A 64 -7.19 17.42 1.06
CA ARG A 64 -8.22 16.49 1.56
C ARG A 64 -8.30 15.18 0.78
N ALA A 65 -7.43 14.96 -0.21
CA ALA A 65 -7.31 13.68 -0.91
C ALA A 65 -6.34 12.75 -0.17
N TYR A 66 -6.37 11.45 -0.48
CA TYR A 66 -5.40 10.48 0.02
C TYR A 66 -4.26 10.30 -0.97
N THR A 67 -3.36 11.29 -1.01
CA THR A 67 -2.24 11.35 -1.95
C THR A 67 -0.93 11.65 -1.24
N ALA A 68 0.19 11.33 -1.88
CA ALA A 68 1.51 11.53 -1.33
C ALA A 68 2.57 11.83 -2.40
N ALA A 69 3.66 12.48 -1.96
CA ALA A 69 4.89 12.66 -2.72
C ALA A 69 5.90 11.58 -2.34
N HIS A 70 6.51 10.94 -3.35
CA HIS A 70 7.63 10.00 -3.17
C HIS A 70 8.71 10.22 -4.23
N LYS A 71 9.98 9.94 -3.87
CA LYS A 71 11.16 10.28 -4.70
C LYS A 71 11.16 9.53 -6.02
N THR A 72 10.92 8.22 -5.97
CA THR A 72 11.16 7.31 -7.10
C THR A 72 9.99 6.41 -7.43
N LEU A 73 8.95 6.38 -6.60
CA LEU A 73 7.81 5.50 -6.88
C LEU A 73 7.09 6.06 -8.11
N PRO A 74 6.71 5.18 -9.05
CA PRO A 74 5.94 5.62 -10.20
C PRO A 74 4.66 6.34 -9.76
N PHE A 75 4.21 7.31 -10.56
CA PHE A 75 2.92 7.95 -10.28
C PHE A 75 1.80 6.93 -10.45
N GLY A 76 0.77 7.04 -9.62
CA GLY A 76 -0.35 6.09 -9.58
C GLY A 76 -0.10 4.86 -8.70
N THR A 77 1.14 4.63 -8.22
CA THR A 77 1.38 3.58 -7.22
C THR A 77 0.56 3.85 -5.96
N VAL A 78 -0.12 2.83 -5.45
CA VAL A 78 -0.84 2.87 -4.18
C VAL A 78 0.01 2.19 -3.12
N VAL A 79 0.22 2.90 -2.01
CA VAL A 79 1.02 2.41 -0.90
C VAL A 79 0.25 2.53 0.41
N ARG A 80 0.48 1.60 1.33
CA ARG A 80 0.10 1.70 2.73
C ARG A 80 1.24 2.35 3.50
N VAL A 81 0.92 3.37 4.26
CA VAL A 81 1.87 4.06 5.13
C VAL A 81 1.48 3.79 6.56
N THR A 82 2.33 3.12 7.31
CA THR A 82 2.09 2.71 8.69
C THR A 82 2.99 3.49 9.63
N ASN A 83 2.42 4.22 10.58
CA ASN A 83 3.18 4.85 11.65
C ASN A 83 3.64 3.77 12.64
N THR A 84 4.95 3.61 12.80
CA THR A 84 5.56 2.53 13.59
C THR A 84 5.45 2.73 15.09
N VAL A 85 5.07 3.93 15.56
CA VAL A 85 4.89 4.24 16.99
C VAL A 85 3.49 3.84 17.48
N ASN A 86 2.46 3.96 16.65
CA ASN A 86 1.07 3.74 17.05
C ASN A 86 0.32 2.69 16.21
N ASN A 87 0.98 2.09 15.22
CA ASN A 87 0.46 1.09 14.30
C ASN A 87 -0.76 1.53 13.46
N LYS A 88 -1.07 2.83 13.43
CA LYS A 88 -2.10 3.36 12.53
C LYS A 88 -1.54 3.42 11.11
N SER A 89 -2.39 3.15 10.13
CA SER A 89 -2.01 3.17 8.72
C SER A 89 -3.01 3.93 7.85
N VAL A 90 -2.53 4.37 6.69
CA VAL A 90 -3.33 5.02 5.66
C VAL A 90 -2.85 4.60 4.28
N ASP A 91 -3.78 4.34 3.38
CA ASP A 91 -3.48 4.01 1.99
C ASP A 91 -3.53 5.29 1.15
N VAL A 92 -2.50 5.53 0.35
CA VAL A 92 -2.34 6.75 -0.45
C VAL A 92 -1.85 6.45 -1.85
N LYS A 93 -2.25 7.30 -2.80
CA LYS A 93 -1.75 7.29 -4.18
C LYS A 93 -0.54 8.22 -4.31
N ILE A 94 0.54 7.75 -4.94
CA ILE A 94 1.68 8.59 -5.30
C ILE A 94 1.31 9.47 -6.50
N ASN A 95 1.30 10.78 -6.32
CA ASN A 95 1.03 11.73 -7.41
C ASN A 95 1.96 12.94 -7.43
N ASP A 96 3.01 12.93 -6.60
CA ASP A 96 3.97 14.02 -6.56
C ASP A 96 5.40 13.54 -6.26
N ARG A 97 6.37 14.45 -6.35
CA ARG A 97 7.81 14.20 -6.16
C ARG A 97 8.36 14.92 -4.92
N GLY A 98 9.38 14.30 -4.34
CA GLY A 98 9.91 14.64 -3.02
C GLY A 98 9.66 13.49 -2.04
N PRO A 99 9.89 13.67 -0.73
CA PRO A 99 10.55 14.81 -0.10
C PRO A 99 12.02 14.93 -0.51
N PHE A 100 12.54 16.15 -0.66
CA PHE A 100 13.97 16.40 -0.96
C PHE A 100 14.81 16.66 0.30
N VAL A 101 14.35 16.16 1.45
CA VAL A 101 15.06 16.24 2.73
C VAL A 101 15.53 14.86 3.12
N ARG A 102 16.75 14.78 3.67
CA ARG A 102 17.36 13.52 4.13
C ARG A 102 16.51 12.92 5.27
N GLY A 103 16.39 11.60 5.32
CA GLY A 103 15.60 10.89 6.35
C GLY A 103 14.10 10.80 6.06
N ARG A 104 13.50 11.81 5.40
CA ARG A 104 12.12 11.73 4.92
C ARG A 104 12.01 10.88 3.66
N ILE A 105 11.05 9.96 3.68
CA ILE A 105 10.78 9.05 2.57
C ILE A 105 9.44 9.34 1.89
N ILE A 106 8.49 9.98 2.58
CA ILE A 106 7.18 10.30 2.03
C ILE A 106 6.61 11.59 2.62
N ASP A 107 6.01 12.43 1.78
CA ASP A 107 5.22 13.59 2.24
C ASP A 107 3.75 13.34 1.91
N LEU A 108 2.93 13.22 2.95
CA LEU A 108 1.49 12.94 2.83
C LEU A 108 0.70 14.22 2.60
N SER A 109 -0.49 14.09 2.00
CA SER A 109 -1.52 15.13 2.13
C SER A 109 -1.87 15.33 3.61
N GLN A 110 -2.41 16.50 3.94
CA GLN A 110 -2.80 16.80 5.32
C GLN A 110 -3.81 15.77 5.86
N LYS A 111 -4.87 15.46 5.10
CA LYS A 111 -5.88 14.49 5.53
C LYS A 111 -5.32 13.07 5.72
N ALA A 112 -4.39 12.65 4.87
CA ALA A 112 -3.75 11.34 5.02
C ALA A 112 -2.89 11.29 6.28
N PHE A 113 -2.11 12.35 6.55
CA PHE A 113 -1.28 12.42 7.75
C PHE A 113 -2.10 12.38 9.03
N GLU A 114 -3.24 13.07 9.06
CA GLU A 114 -4.19 13.07 10.20
C GLU A 114 -4.70 11.67 10.57
N GLN A 115 -4.68 10.69 9.65
CA GLN A 115 -5.05 9.31 9.95
C GLN A 115 -4.00 8.58 10.79
N ILE A 116 -2.72 8.92 10.62
CA ILE A 116 -1.61 8.18 11.24
C ILE A 116 -0.87 8.99 12.32
N GLY A 117 -1.10 10.30 12.40
CA GLY A 117 -0.43 11.19 13.34
C GLY A 117 -1.15 12.52 13.53
N SER A 118 -0.70 13.30 14.51
CA SER A 118 -1.16 14.67 14.69
C SER A 118 -0.30 15.61 13.85
N THR A 119 -0.93 16.47 13.05
CA THR A 119 -0.24 17.48 12.22
C THR A 119 0.69 18.38 13.03
N ASN A 120 0.40 18.59 14.33
CA ASN A 120 1.26 19.34 15.27
C ASN A 120 2.64 18.70 15.50
N LYS A 121 2.78 17.38 15.31
CA LYS A 121 4.08 16.70 15.41
C LYS A 121 4.98 17.00 14.21
N GLY A 122 4.41 17.38 13.07
CA GLY A 122 5.12 17.66 11.82
C GLY A 122 5.66 16.43 11.09
N VAL A 123 6.32 15.52 11.82
CA VAL A 123 6.94 14.29 11.30
C VAL A 123 6.64 13.08 12.18
N VAL A 124 6.57 11.89 11.57
CA VAL A 124 6.43 10.60 12.28
C VAL A 124 7.25 9.50 11.59
N PRO A 125 7.80 8.53 12.34
CA PRO A 125 8.45 7.37 11.74
C PRO A 125 7.41 6.44 11.09
N VAL A 126 7.70 5.95 9.89
CA VAL A 126 6.80 5.11 9.11
C VAL A 126 7.50 3.95 8.42
N ARG A 127 6.71 2.93 8.12
CA ARG A 127 6.99 1.89 7.12
C ARG A 127 6.02 2.05 5.94
N ILE A 128 6.50 1.85 4.72
CA ILE A 128 5.67 1.88 3.51
C ILE A 128 5.60 0.48 2.89
N ASP A 129 4.39 -0.01 2.67
CA ASP A 129 4.12 -1.23 1.92
C ASP A 129 3.46 -0.88 0.58
N ILE A 130 3.93 -1.46 -0.52
CA ILE A 130 3.31 -1.25 -1.84
C ILE A 130 2.13 -2.19 -2.01
N LEU A 131 0.96 -1.62 -2.29
CA LEU A 131 -0.28 -2.37 -2.50
C LEU A 131 -0.56 -2.61 -3.99
N ASP A 132 -0.31 -1.60 -4.83
CA ASP A 132 -0.56 -1.67 -6.28
C ASP A 132 0.41 -0.76 -7.05
N ASP A 133 1.10 -1.29 -8.05
CA ASP A 133 1.94 -0.54 -9.01
C ASP A 133 1.51 -0.75 -10.48
N SER A 134 0.39 -1.42 -10.71
CA SER A 134 -0.07 -1.83 -12.05
C SER A 134 -0.70 -0.69 -12.84
N ASN A 135 -1.29 0.30 -12.17
CA ASN A 135 -1.97 1.44 -12.82
C ASN A 135 -1.03 2.60 -13.22
N THR A 136 0.28 2.40 -13.13
CA THR A 136 1.28 3.47 -13.25
C THR A 136 1.42 4.06 -14.66
N PHE A 137 1.09 3.27 -15.70
CA PHE A 137 1.19 3.70 -17.11
C PHE A 137 -0.09 4.28 -17.70
N ARG A 138 -1.25 4.10 -17.03
CA ARG A 138 -2.54 4.58 -17.54
C ARG A 138 -2.79 6.07 -17.33
N TYR A 139 -2.02 6.71 -16.46
CA TYR A 139 -2.07 8.14 -16.23
C TYR A 139 -1.05 8.88 -17.12
N LYS A 140 -1.19 8.71 -18.45
CA LYS A 140 -0.65 9.70 -19.39
C LYS A 140 -1.66 10.85 -19.44
N HIS A 141 -1.29 11.96 -18.82
CA HIS A 141 -2.00 13.24 -18.98
C HIS A 141 -1.97 13.70 -20.43
#